data_AF-A0A6P4FQA8-F1
#
_entry.id   AF-A0A6P4FQA8-F1
#
_cell.length_a   1.000
_cell.length_b   1.000
_cell.length_c   1.000
_cell.angle_alpha   90.00
_cell.angle_beta   90.00
_cell.angle_gamma   90.00
#
_symmetry.space_group_name_H-M   'P 1'
#
loop_
_entity.id
_entity.type
_entity.pdbx_description
1 polymer ?
#
loop_
_entity_poly.entity_id
_entity_poly.type
_entity_poly.pdbx_seq_one_letter_code
_entity_poly.pdbx_strand_id
1 'polypeptide(L)'
;MWRISKPRLRNFYVEDGVAYTEDRKAVRRVKISANSRLATQRLIRHFSSFGSVQEIQWDVVERRGSVLFEEATQAAKALYCLKHNLDGNELFLQASSTWDQPPEKEEPGMVSADYLPIVDDVWRKVLDYLPLDSRLNFASSCQRFQAIYELESQRTCRVIHMEEVCQLTEWNIKQLMRLSGEHVHRLEGGPLHPRWPHFKLFVQLLGLSCPNLTELSFYRIPITPPQMSALFKGRNGLHKITNLSLRRCDLIDRDLIDLQSLTELKVLDLRENQGFQGNTLGDLPVSVEVLNLSGCENLEPSRLHYLGALPLLRELRCPQIRQRNFNLEWMDEFVDDFQATDEHVYRDLVESCPLLEVLEVTVCPYMDEPQLGGLSRLRTLVLRAVPLEPAPYQVNNSLLLALVELDSLRHLEFRQAGPSFVDARGLTIITQLKELRTLILRNQDFEANELRQLRKLNALELLDLSDSPHLSDEIVVELAKTLCGLRQLKVKRCPLISRRLTTILKEKTMLKVDL
;
A
#
# COMPACT_ATOMS: atom_id res chain seq x y z
N MET A 1 -5.77 -19.22 47.32
CA MET A 1 -6.03 -18.04 46.47
C MET A 1 -5.12 -16.91 46.94
N TRP A 2 -4.03 -16.63 46.24
CA TRP A 2 -3.00 -15.69 46.70
C TRP A 2 -3.51 -14.24 46.58
N ARG A 3 -3.69 -13.54 47.72
CA ARG A 3 -3.98 -12.10 47.79
C ARG A 3 -2.68 -11.30 47.64
N ILE A 4 -2.03 -11.40 46.48
CA ILE A 4 -0.84 -10.61 46.13
C ILE A 4 -1.24 -9.56 45.09
N SER A 5 -0.90 -8.30 45.34
CA SER A 5 -1.20 -7.18 44.44
C SER A 5 -0.51 -7.37 43.08
N LYS A 6 -1.24 -7.15 41.98
CA LYS A 6 -0.73 -7.39 40.61
C LYS A 6 0.29 -6.30 40.19
N PRO A 7 1.45 -6.65 39.61
CA PRO A 7 2.33 -5.71 38.90
C PRO A 7 1.61 -4.85 37.86
N ARG A 8 2.01 -3.58 37.76
CA ARG A 8 1.39 -2.55 36.88
C ARG A 8 1.58 -2.81 35.38
N LEU A 9 2.63 -3.53 35.00
CA LEU A 9 2.93 -3.94 33.62
C LEU A 9 3.25 -5.43 33.63
N ARG A 10 2.52 -6.24 32.83
CA ARG A 10 2.75 -7.68 32.67
C ARG A 10 2.64 -8.05 31.20
N ASN A 11 3.55 -8.90 30.75
CA ASN A 11 3.49 -9.56 29.44
C ASN A 11 2.99 -11.01 29.55
N PHE A 12 2.24 -11.32 30.62
CA PHE A 12 1.70 -12.63 30.94
C PHE A 12 0.37 -12.48 31.69
N TYR A 13 -0.48 -13.50 31.60
CA TYR A 13 -1.66 -13.63 32.46
C TYR A 13 -1.50 -14.84 33.36
N VAL A 14 -2.33 -14.94 34.41
CA VAL A 14 -2.22 -16.03 35.39
C VAL A 14 -3.58 -16.64 35.61
N GLU A 15 -3.59 -17.96 35.58
CA GLU A 15 -4.73 -18.82 35.80
C GLU A 15 -4.29 -19.96 36.72
N ASP A 16 -5.08 -20.25 37.75
CA ASP A 16 -4.82 -21.29 38.75
C ASP A 16 -3.41 -21.31 39.38
N GLY A 17 -2.80 -20.11 39.51
CA GLY A 17 -1.48 -19.95 40.12
C GLY A 17 -0.30 -20.23 39.17
N VAL A 18 -0.57 -20.46 37.89
CA VAL A 18 0.43 -20.60 36.82
C VAL A 18 0.40 -19.35 35.95
N ALA A 19 1.58 -18.86 35.57
CA ALA A 19 1.71 -17.76 34.62
C ALA A 19 1.75 -18.33 33.19
N TYR A 20 1.07 -17.67 32.27
CA TYR A 20 0.97 -18.05 30.86
C TYR A 20 1.39 -16.90 29.95
N THR A 21 2.08 -17.24 28.87
CA THR A 21 2.34 -16.31 27.77
C THR A 21 1.04 -15.95 27.05
N GLU A 22 1.08 -14.95 26.17
CA GLU A 22 -0.06 -14.59 25.31
C GLU A 22 -0.57 -15.76 24.46
N ASP A 23 0.30 -16.70 24.09
CA ASP A 23 -0.04 -17.93 23.34
C ASP A 23 -0.50 -19.09 24.25
N ARG A 24 -0.86 -18.80 25.51
CA ARG A 24 -1.31 -19.78 26.52
C ARG A 24 -0.30 -20.87 26.88
N LYS A 25 0.99 -20.64 26.68
CA LYS A 25 2.05 -21.56 27.13
C LYS A 25 2.46 -21.28 28.57
N ALA A 26 2.57 -22.32 29.38
CA ALA A 26 2.96 -22.19 30.78
C ALA A 26 4.39 -21.62 30.89
N VAL A 27 4.54 -20.56 31.67
CA VAL A 27 5.82 -19.86 31.84
C VAL A 27 6.65 -20.59 32.89
N ARG A 28 7.80 -21.10 32.46
CA ARG A 28 8.86 -21.64 33.33
C ARG A 28 10.12 -20.81 33.24
N ARG A 29 10.43 -20.25 32.07
CA ARG A 29 11.57 -19.37 31.84
C ARG A 29 11.16 -17.91 31.98
N VAL A 30 11.89 -17.16 32.80
CA VAL A 30 11.64 -15.75 33.10
C VAL A 30 12.85 -14.91 32.70
N LYS A 31 12.62 -13.84 31.94
CA LYS A 31 13.65 -12.86 31.57
C LYS A 31 13.96 -11.95 32.76
N ILE A 32 15.23 -11.66 32.93
CA ILE A 32 15.76 -10.83 34.01
C ILE A 32 16.52 -9.66 33.36
N SER A 33 16.28 -8.44 33.84
CA SER A 33 17.13 -7.29 33.56
C SER A 33 17.42 -6.51 34.84
N ALA A 34 18.60 -5.86 34.89
CA ALA A 34 19.05 -5.10 36.05
C ALA A 34 19.70 -3.79 35.64
N ASN A 35 19.67 -2.80 36.54
CA ASN A 35 20.35 -1.52 36.31
C ASN A 35 21.86 -1.59 36.57
N SER A 36 22.33 -2.63 37.27
CA SER A 36 23.72 -2.82 37.66
C SER A 36 24.25 -4.20 37.31
N ARG A 37 25.58 -4.36 37.44
CA ARG A 37 26.26 -5.63 37.22
C ARG A 37 26.12 -6.49 38.47
N LEU A 38 25.52 -7.67 38.29
CA LEU A 38 25.28 -8.61 39.38
C LEU A 38 26.05 -9.91 39.13
N ALA A 39 26.54 -10.51 40.21
CA ALA A 39 27.17 -11.82 40.13
C ALA A 39 26.11 -12.91 39.94
N THR A 40 26.32 -13.81 38.97
CA THR A 40 25.39 -14.90 38.65
C THR A 40 25.00 -15.73 39.87
N GLN A 41 25.97 -16.01 40.76
CA GLN A 41 25.73 -16.81 41.96
C GLN A 41 24.78 -16.15 42.97
N ARG A 42 24.70 -14.81 42.98
CA ARG A 42 23.73 -14.06 43.80
C ARG A 42 22.34 -14.16 43.20
N LEU A 43 22.21 -14.07 41.88
CA LEU A 43 20.95 -14.27 41.18
C LEU A 43 20.40 -15.68 41.41
N ILE A 44 21.25 -16.71 41.37
CA ILE A 44 20.85 -18.10 41.70
C ILE A 44 20.22 -18.14 43.09
N ARG A 45 20.94 -17.67 44.12
CA ARG A 45 20.42 -17.69 45.50
C ARG A 45 19.11 -16.92 45.63
N HIS A 46 19.00 -15.76 44.97
CA HIS A 46 17.79 -14.95 44.97
C HIS A 46 16.61 -15.71 44.37
N PHE A 47 16.77 -16.27 43.17
CA PHE A 47 15.69 -16.98 42.50
C PHE A 47 15.36 -18.34 43.13
N SER A 48 16.33 -18.99 43.78
CA SER A 48 16.09 -20.20 44.58
C SER A 48 15.12 -19.98 45.75
N SER A 49 14.90 -18.73 46.20
CA SER A 49 13.89 -18.43 47.23
C SER A 49 12.44 -18.60 46.75
N PHE A 50 12.21 -18.58 45.42
CA PHE A 50 10.88 -18.74 44.83
C PHE A 50 10.57 -20.18 44.41
N GLY A 51 11.60 -21.02 44.25
CA GLY A 51 11.50 -22.43 43.89
C GLY A 51 12.79 -23.00 43.34
N SER A 52 12.74 -24.25 42.87
CA SER A 52 13.88 -24.92 42.24
C SER A 52 14.25 -24.25 40.92
N VAL A 53 15.51 -23.83 40.80
CA VAL A 53 16.08 -23.24 39.58
C VAL A 53 16.82 -24.33 38.82
N GLN A 54 16.39 -24.63 37.59
CA GLN A 54 17.07 -25.57 36.69
C GLN A 54 18.27 -24.93 36.00
N GLU A 55 18.11 -23.68 35.58
CA GLU A 55 19.12 -22.99 34.78
C GLU A 55 19.08 -21.50 35.06
N ILE A 56 20.25 -20.85 35.04
CA ILE A 56 20.35 -19.40 34.93
C ILE A 56 21.34 -19.04 33.83
N GLN A 57 20.93 -18.11 32.96
CA GLN A 57 21.77 -17.51 31.95
C GLN A 57 21.85 -16.02 32.26
N TRP A 58 23.05 -15.47 32.43
CA TRP A 58 23.21 -14.07 32.79
C TRP A 58 24.42 -13.47 32.07
N ASP A 59 24.17 -12.43 31.29
CA ASP A 59 25.21 -11.61 30.70
C ASP A 59 25.46 -10.40 31.59
N VAL A 60 26.65 -10.35 32.18
CA VAL A 60 27.06 -9.28 33.11
C VAL A 60 27.25 -7.94 32.38
N VAL A 61 27.62 -7.96 31.09
CA VAL A 61 27.86 -6.76 30.30
C VAL A 61 26.54 -6.13 29.88
N GLU A 62 25.65 -6.96 29.30
CA GLU A 62 24.31 -6.55 28.86
C GLU A 62 23.33 -6.35 30.02
N ARG A 63 23.67 -6.85 31.23
CA ARG A 63 22.85 -6.80 32.45
C ARG A 63 21.47 -7.41 32.22
N ARG A 64 21.45 -8.48 31.44
CA ARG A 64 20.25 -9.19 31.00
C ARG A 64 20.50 -10.69 31.02
N GLY A 65 19.43 -11.43 31.22
CA GLY A 65 19.51 -12.88 31.25
C GLY A 65 18.15 -13.55 31.39
N SER A 66 18.17 -14.82 31.72
CA SER A 66 16.97 -15.60 32.01
C SER A 66 17.20 -16.60 33.13
N VAL A 67 16.14 -16.94 33.84
CA VAL A 67 16.11 -18.03 34.82
C VAL A 67 15.03 -19.03 34.41
N LEU A 68 15.37 -20.32 34.41
CA LEU A 68 14.45 -21.41 34.18
C LEU A 68 14.10 -22.09 35.51
N PHE A 69 12.83 -22.07 35.87
CA PHE A 69 12.31 -22.80 37.02
C PHE A 69 11.94 -24.24 36.66
N GLU A 70 12.00 -25.12 37.65
CA GLU A 70 11.55 -26.51 37.50
C GLU A 70 10.05 -26.56 37.22
N GLU A 71 9.25 -25.82 38.00
CA GLU A 71 7.78 -25.80 37.91
C GLU A 71 7.23 -24.43 37.50
N ALA A 72 6.17 -24.40 36.71
CA ALA A 72 5.57 -23.15 36.23
C ALA A 72 4.96 -22.31 37.36
N THR A 73 4.48 -22.96 38.44
CA THR A 73 3.99 -22.28 39.65
C THR A 73 5.10 -21.52 40.39
N GLN A 74 6.36 -21.97 40.31
CA GLN A 74 7.51 -21.31 40.93
C GLN A 74 7.91 -20.06 40.15
N ALA A 75 7.94 -20.16 38.82
CA ALA A 75 8.11 -19.00 37.93
C ALA A 75 7.01 -17.96 38.15
N ALA A 76 5.75 -18.40 38.30
CA ALA A 76 4.63 -17.52 38.61
C ALA A 76 4.82 -16.78 39.94
N LYS A 77 5.33 -17.44 40.99
CA LYS A 77 5.64 -16.78 42.28
C LYS A 77 6.68 -15.67 42.11
N ALA A 78 7.74 -15.93 41.35
CA ALA A 78 8.75 -14.91 41.04
C ALA A 78 8.11 -13.74 40.28
N LEU A 79 7.39 -14.00 39.19
CA LEU A 79 6.72 -12.97 38.39
C LEU A 79 5.64 -12.16 39.12
N TYR A 80 5.01 -12.72 40.15
CA TYR A 80 4.05 -12.00 40.99
C TYR A 80 4.69 -11.08 42.02
N CYS A 81 5.97 -11.28 42.33
CA CYS A 81 6.66 -10.43 43.28
C CYS A 81 6.83 -9.03 42.69
N LEU A 82 6.24 -8.02 43.34
CA LEU A 82 6.20 -6.64 42.85
C LEU A 82 7.56 -5.97 42.78
N LYS A 83 8.50 -6.40 43.62
CA LYS A 83 9.83 -5.80 43.75
C LYS A 83 10.85 -6.90 43.99
N HIS A 84 11.80 -7.02 43.09
CA HIS A 84 12.98 -7.81 43.32
C HIS A 84 14.14 -6.85 43.60
N ASN A 85 14.66 -6.91 44.82
CA ASN A 85 15.81 -6.12 45.23
C ASN A 85 16.93 -7.06 45.64
N LEU A 86 18.09 -6.90 45.01
CA LEU A 86 19.29 -7.67 45.29
C LEU A 86 20.45 -6.70 45.52
N ASP A 87 20.95 -6.63 46.75
CA ASP A 87 22.05 -5.76 47.17
C ASP A 87 21.81 -4.26 46.85
N GLY A 88 20.57 -3.80 47.01
CA GLY A 88 20.15 -2.42 46.71
C GLY A 88 19.80 -2.18 45.24
N ASN A 89 19.92 -3.20 44.38
CA ASN A 89 19.65 -3.11 42.95
C ASN A 89 18.29 -3.69 42.61
N GLU A 90 17.52 -2.93 41.83
CA GLU A 90 16.23 -3.39 41.33
C GLU A 90 16.40 -4.33 40.13
N LEU A 91 15.73 -5.49 40.21
CA LEU A 91 15.60 -6.44 39.11
C LEU A 91 14.21 -6.31 38.49
N PHE A 92 14.16 -6.26 37.17
CA PHE A 92 12.94 -6.28 36.40
C PHE A 92 12.75 -7.66 35.79
N LEU A 93 11.57 -8.24 36.00
CA LEU A 93 11.21 -9.55 35.47
C LEU A 93 10.08 -9.45 34.46
N GLN A 94 10.18 -10.28 33.43
CA GLN A 94 9.16 -10.47 32.41
C GLN A 94 9.08 -11.95 32.05
N ALA A 95 7.90 -12.46 31.71
CA ALA A 95 7.81 -13.80 31.16
C ALA A 95 8.66 -13.88 29.87
N SER A 96 9.43 -14.96 29.69
CA SER A 96 10.10 -15.15 28.40
C SER A 96 9.06 -15.45 27.33
N SER A 97 9.39 -15.15 26.07
CA SER A 97 8.48 -15.41 24.95
C SER A 97 8.15 -16.90 24.86
N THR A 98 7.05 -17.26 24.19
CA THR A 98 6.67 -18.65 23.96
C THR A 98 7.80 -19.46 23.30
N TRP A 99 8.58 -18.83 22.42
CA TRP A 99 9.74 -19.45 21.76
C TRP A 99 10.89 -19.79 22.72
N ASP A 100 11.03 -19.05 23.81
CA ASP A 100 12.09 -19.23 24.80
C ASP A 100 11.68 -20.20 25.93
N GLN A 101 10.40 -20.60 25.97
CA GLN A 101 9.91 -21.56 26.96
C GLN A 101 10.41 -22.97 26.63
N PRO A 102 10.70 -23.80 27.65
CA PRO A 102 11.00 -25.21 27.41
C PRO A 102 9.77 -25.91 26.80
N PRO A 103 9.97 -27.01 26.04
CA PRO A 103 8.87 -27.84 25.58
C PRO A 103 8.02 -28.32 26.77
N GLU A 104 6.70 -28.42 26.55
CA GLU A 104 5.79 -28.98 27.55
C GLU A 104 6.12 -30.45 27.78
N LYS A 105 6.12 -30.86 29.06
CA LYS A 105 6.14 -32.28 29.39
C LYS A 105 4.74 -32.81 29.10
N GLU A 106 4.64 -33.88 28.30
CA GLU A 106 3.36 -34.54 28.05
C GLU A 106 2.74 -34.98 29.38
N GLU A 107 1.49 -34.56 29.65
CA GLU A 107 0.78 -35.03 30.82
C GLU A 107 0.32 -36.48 30.60
N PRO A 108 0.50 -37.38 31.58
CA PRO A 108 0.05 -38.76 31.47
C PRO A 108 -1.47 -38.81 31.30
N GLY A 109 -1.94 -39.27 30.13
CA GLY A 109 -3.36 -39.41 29.79
C GLY A 109 -3.85 -38.52 28.64
N MET A 110 -3.01 -37.62 28.11
CA MET A 110 -3.35 -36.84 26.92
C MET A 110 -3.41 -37.75 25.69
N VAL A 111 -4.55 -37.80 25.00
CA VAL A 111 -4.68 -38.51 23.73
C VAL A 111 -3.97 -37.68 22.66
N SER A 112 -2.86 -38.18 22.10
CA SER A 112 -2.21 -37.53 20.96
C SER A 112 -3.20 -37.37 19.81
N ALA A 113 -3.11 -36.25 19.09
CA ALA A 113 -3.87 -36.00 17.87
C ALA A 113 -3.68 -37.10 16.80
N ASP A 114 -2.58 -37.85 16.88
CA ASP A 114 -2.31 -39.02 16.02
C ASP A 114 -3.34 -40.14 16.20
N TYR A 115 -4.02 -40.20 17.36
CA TYR A 115 -5.03 -41.21 17.67
C TYR A 115 -6.46 -40.73 17.42
N LEU A 116 -6.67 -39.52 16.90
CA LEU A 116 -7.99 -39.02 16.54
C LEU A 116 -8.50 -39.73 15.27
N PRO A 117 -9.68 -40.40 15.30
CA PRO A 117 -10.24 -41.15 14.17
C PRO A 117 -10.91 -40.24 13.13
N ILE A 118 -10.39 -39.03 12.93
CA ILE A 118 -10.89 -38.03 11.99
C ILE A 118 -9.89 -37.95 10.85
N VAL A 119 -10.34 -38.03 9.60
CA VAL A 119 -9.46 -37.92 8.43
C VAL A 119 -8.94 -36.50 8.21
N ASP A 120 -7.74 -36.38 7.65
CA ASP A 120 -7.05 -35.08 7.48
C ASP A 120 -7.84 -34.08 6.64
N ASP A 121 -8.66 -34.54 5.69
CA ASP A 121 -9.51 -33.67 4.85
C ASP A 121 -10.55 -32.87 5.66
N VAL A 122 -11.03 -33.42 6.77
CA VAL A 122 -11.92 -32.69 7.68
C VAL A 122 -11.16 -31.54 8.34
N TRP A 123 -9.93 -31.78 8.78
CA TRP A 123 -9.09 -30.76 9.39
C TRP A 123 -8.70 -29.66 8.40
N ARG A 124 -8.40 -30.02 7.15
CA ARG A 124 -8.22 -29.03 6.06
C ARG A 124 -9.44 -28.13 5.92
N LYS A 125 -10.63 -28.72 5.95
CA LYS A 125 -11.88 -27.94 5.89
C LYS A 125 -12.07 -27.04 7.11
N VAL A 126 -11.63 -27.47 8.30
CA VAL A 126 -11.65 -26.62 9.50
C VAL A 126 -10.73 -25.41 9.34
N LEU A 127 -9.55 -25.56 8.74
CA LEU A 127 -8.63 -24.45 8.49
C LEU A 127 -9.27 -23.32 7.67
N ASP A 128 -10.16 -23.62 6.73
CA ASP A 128 -10.90 -22.61 5.94
C ASP A 128 -11.75 -21.65 6.81
N TYR A 129 -12.15 -22.08 8.00
CA TYR A 129 -12.99 -21.31 8.91
C TYR A 129 -12.21 -20.62 10.03
N LEU A 130 -10.91 -20.86 10.13
CA LEU A 130 -10.08 -20.33 11.21
C LEU A 130 -9.32 -19.07 10.77
N PRO A 131 -9.26 -18.02 11.63
CA PRO A 131 -8.38 -16.89 11.40
C PRO A 131 -6.90 -17.33 11.44
N LEU A 132 -6.01 -16.51 10.90
CA LEU A 132 -4.59 -16.86 10.73
C LEU A 132 -3.89 -17.27 12.04
N ASP A 133 -4.11 -16.54 13.13
CA ASP A 133 -3.56 -16.86 14.45
C ASP A 133 -3.99 -18.26 14.91
N SER A 134 -5.26 -18.60 14.70
CA SER A 134 -5.84 -19.87 15.13
C SER A 134 -5.36 -21.02 14.25
N ARG A 135 -5.13 -20.78 12.95
CA ARG A 135 -4.50 -21.76 12.04
C ARG A 135 -3.06 -22.08 12.46
N LEU A 136 -2.29 -21.07 12.85
CA LEU A 136 -0.91 -21.24 13.31
C LEU A 136 -0.83 -21.93 14.68
N ASN A 137 -1.75 -21.60 15.59
CA ASN A 137 -1.90 -22.29 16.87
C ASN A 137 -2.35 -23.76 16.68
N PHE A 138 -3.21 -24.03 15.69
CA PHE A 138 -3.57 -25.40 15.30
C PHE A 138 -2.32 -26.16 14.83
N ALA A 139 -1.53 -25.55 13.95
CA ALA A 139 -0.31 -26.15 13.41
C ALA A 139 0.72 -26.50 14.51
N SER A 140 0.84 -25.69 15.56
CA SER A 140 1.82 -25.95 16.64
C SER A 140 1.38 -26.92 17.72
N SER A 141 0.13 -27.36 17.69
CA SER A 141 -0.39 -28.27 18.70
C SER A 141 0.24 -29.66 18.62
N CYS A 142 0.52 -30.17 17.41
CA CYS A 142 1.15 -31.47 17.18
C CYS A 142 1.73 -31.59 15.76
N GLN A 143 2.59 -32.59 15.55
CA GLN A 143 3.25 -32.82 14.26
C GLN A 143 2.26 -33.13 13.12
N ARG A 144 1.19 -33.88 13.40
CA ARG A 144 0.14 -34.16 12.42
C ARG A 144 -0.54 -32.88 11.91
N PHE A 145 -0.92 -31.99 12.82
CA PHE A 145 -1.61 -30.75 12.46
C PHE A 145 -0.67 -29.76 11.78
N GLN A 146 0.61 -29.74 12.15
CA GLN A 146 1.63 -29.00 11.40
C GLN A 146 1.69 -29.47 9.94
N ALA A 147 1.77 -30.78 9.69
CA ALA A 147 1.82 -31.34 8.34
C ALA A 147 0.55 -31.02 7.53
N ILE A 148 -0.63 -31.08 8.17
CA ILE A 148 -1.89 -30.69 7.53
C ILE A 148 -1.87 -29.20 7.15
N TYR A 149 -1.42 -28.32 8.06
CA TYR A 149 -1.31 -26.90 7.80
C TYR A 149 -0.29 -26.58 6.70
N GLU A 150 0.89 -27.21 6.69
CA GLU A 150 1.92 -27.01 5.66
C GLU A 150 1.41 -27.36 4.26
N LEU A 151 0.62 -28.43 4.14
CA LEU A 151 -0.02 -28.79 2.87
C LEU A 151 -1.07 -27.76 2.43
N GLU A 152 -1.86 -27.22 3.36
CA GLU A 152 -2.91 -26.25 3.03
C GLU A 152 -2.34 -24.85 2.80
N SER A 153 -1.28 -24.47 3.50
CA SER A 153 -0.64 -23.14 3.42
C SER A 153 -0.11 -22.86 2.00
N GLN A 154 0.29 -23.89 1.27
CA GLN A 154 0.65 -23.82 -0.15
C GLN A 154 -0.45 -23.20 -1.02
N ARG A 155 -1.72 -23.49 -0.69
CA ARG A 155 -2.87 -22.92 -1.40
C ARG A 155 -3.31 -21.60 -0.80
N THR A 156 -3.40 -21.51 0.53
CA THR A 156 -4.08 -20.40 1.19
C THR A 156 -3.19 -19.21 1.48
N CYS A 157 -1.87 -19.40 1.64
CA CYS A 157 -0.94 -18.33 2.03
C CYS A 157 -0.24 -17.64 0.86
N ARG A 158 -0.79 -17.77 -0.37
CA ARG A 158 -0.27 -17.08 -1.55
C ARG A 158 -0.37 -15.56 -1.42
N VAL A 159 -1.44 -15.09 -0.81
CA VAL A 159 -1.69 -13.68 -0.48
C VAL A 159 -1.82 -13.57 1.04
N ILE A 160 -1.05 -12.68 1.64
CA ILE A 160 -1.14 -12.38 3.07
C ILE A 160 -1.66 -10.95 3.24
N HIS A 161 -2.66 -10.79 4.11
CA HIS A 161 -3.22 -9.49 4.44
C HIS A 161 -2.64 -8.96 5.75
N MET A 162 -2.18 -7.71 5.76
CA MET A 162 -1.58 -7.07 6.95
C MET A 162 -2.58 -6.96 8.12
N GLU A 163 -3.88 -6.96 7.86
CA GLU A 163 -4.93 -6.97 8.89
C GLU A 163 -4.90 -8.25 9.72
N GLU A 164 -4.60 -9.40 9.11
CA GLU A 164 -4.41 -10.67 9.82
C GLU A 164 -3.04 -10.71 10.53
N VAL A 165 -1.99 -10.26 9.85
CA VAL A 165 -0.62 -10.26 10.39
C VAL A 165 -0.50 -9.40 11.65
N CYS A 166 -1.19 -8.26 11.70
CA CYS A 166 -1.10 -7.35 12.85
C CYS A 166 -1.79 -7.88 14.13
N GLN A 167 -2.54 -8.98 14.02
CA GLN A 167 -3.12 -9.70 15.15
C GLN A 167 -2.17 -10.77 15.71
N LEU A 168 -1.10 -11.08 14.98
CA LEU A 168 -0.18 -12.14 15.37
C LEU A 168 0.78 -11.69 16.48
N THR A 169 1.02 -12.62 17.39
CA THR A 169 2.07 -12.58 18.39
C THR A 169 3.45 -12.72 17.74
N GLU A 170 4.51 -12.39 18.47
CA GLU A 170 5.89 -12.62 17.98
C GLU A 170 6.13 -14.09 17.57
N TRP A 171 5.57 -15.03 18.34
CA TRP A 171 5.71 -16.44 18.07
C TRP A 171 4.96 -16.86 16.79
N ASN A 172 3.72 -16.38 16.62
CA ASN A 172 2.94 -16.65 15.41
C ASN A 172 3.57 -16.07 14.16
N ILE A 173 4.21 -14.89 14.23
CA ILE A 173 4.96 -14.33 13.09
C ILE A 173 6.09 -15.29 12.69
N LYS A 174 6.86 -15.81 13.65
CA LYS A 174 7.93 -16.78 13.37
C LYS A 174 7.39 -18.07 12.75
N GLN A 175 6.24 -18.57 13.22
CA GLN A 175 5.60 -19.74 12.63
C GLN A 175 5.11 -19.49 11.20
N LEU A 176 4.45 -18.36 10.95
CA LEU A 176 4.00 -17.98 9.62
C LEU A 176 5.16 -17.96 8.63
N MET A 177 6.26 -17.32 9.02
CA MET A 177 7.48 -17.23 8.22
C MET A 177 8.07 -18.60 7.93
N ARG A 178 8.11 -19.49 8.93
CA ARG A 178 8.66 -20.85 8.79
C ARG A 178 7.78 -21.78 7.96
N LEU A 179 6.47 -21.80 8.21
CA LEU A 179 5.53 -22.80 7.69
C LEU A 179 4.87 -22.38 6.37
N SER A 180 4.93 -21.10 6.02
CA SER A 180 4.19 -20.56 4.87
C SER A 180 5.01 -19.60 4.02
N GLY A 181 6.15 -19.10 4.51
CA GLY A 181 6.93 -18.04 3.86
C GLY A 181 7.26 -18.33 2.40
N GLU A 182 7.70 -19.56 2.09
CA GLU A 182 8.05 -19.95 0.72
C GLU A 182 6.87 -19.93 -0.27
N HIS A 183 5.64 -19.94 0.22
CA HIS A 183 4.43 -19.92 -0.60
C HIS A 183 3.86 -18.51 -0.78
N VAL A 184 4.40 -17.51 -0.06
CA VAL A 184 3.92 -16.12 -0.12
C VAL A 184 4.40 -15.44 -1.40
N HIS A 185 3.45 -14.96 -2.20
CA HIS A 185 3.72 -14.23 -3.45
C HIS A 185 3.31 -12.76 -3.38
N ARG A 186 2.26 -12.46 -2.60
CA ARG A 186 1.77 -11.10 -2.39
C ARG A 186 1.55 -10.82 -0.92
N LEU A 187 1.99 -9.65 -0.48
CA LEU A 187 1.69 -9.09 0.84
C LEU A 187 0.99 -7.75 0.66
N GLU A 188 -0.21 -7.58 1.23
CA GLU A 188 -0.97 -6.35 1.06
C GLU A 188 -1.73 -5.88 2.31
N GLY A 189 -1.92 -4.57 2.44
CA GLY A 189 -2.85 -3.97 3.40
C GLY A 189 -2.29 -2.81 4.22
N GLY A 190 -2.98 -2.54 5.32
CA GLY A 190 -2.79 -1.39 6.20
C GLY A 190 -4.03 -0.48 6.24
N PRO A 191 -4.10 0.51 7.15
CA PRO A 191 -3.07 0.86 8.15
C PRO A 191 -2.87 -0.23 9.20
N LEU A 192 -1.70 -0.26 9.82
CA LEU A 192 -1.43 -1.13 10.96
C LEU A 192 -2.10 -0.57 12.22
N HIS A 193 -2.45 -1.44 13.16
CA HIS A 193 -2.85 -1.00 14.48
C HIS A 193 -1.71 -0.17 15.12
N PRO A 194 -1.96 1.05 15.65
CA PRO A 194 -0.90 1.96 16.14
C PRO A 194 0.01 1.40 17.22
N ARG A 195 -0.44 0.33 17.90
CA ARG A 195 0.33 -0.34 18.97
C ARG A 195 0.95 -1.66 18.54
N TRP A 196 0.93 -2.04 17.26
CA TRP A 196 1.49 -3.32 16.84
C TRP A 196 3.02 -3.28 16.97
N PRO A 197 3.61 -3.99 17.95
CA PRO A 197 5.02 -3.82 18.29
C PRO A 197 5.95 -4.68 17.42
N HIS A 198 5.38 -5.58 16.61
CA HIS A 198 6.13 -6.62 15.91
C HIS A 198 6.49 -6.28 14.46
N PHE A 199 6.13 -5.10 13.95
CA PHE A 199 6.41 -4.73 12.56
C PHE A 199 7.91 -4.81 12.22
N LYS A 200 8.78 -4.40 13.16
CA LYS A 200 10.24 -4.51 12.99
C LYS A 200 10.68 -5.96 12.79
N LEU A 201 10.20 -6.88 13.65
CA LEU A 201 10.52 -8.30 13.55
C LEU A 201 9.99 -8.89 12.23
N PHE A 202 8.74 -8.56 11.90
CA PHE A 202 8.09 -9.03 10.68
C PHE A 202 8.90 -8.65 9.44
N VAL A 203 9.29 -7.39 9.30
CA VAL A 203 10.12 -6.89 8.20
C VAL A 203 11.47 -7.62 8.13
N GLN A 204 12.13 -7.84 9.28
CA GLN A 204 13.43 -8.52 9.32
C GLN A 204 13.37 -9.98 8.86
N LEU A 205 12.23 -10.65 9.06
CA LEU A 205 12.04 -12.03 8.65
C LEU A 205 11.51 -12.16 7.22
N LEU A 206 10.87 -11.12 6.68
CA LEU A 206 10.13 -11.19 5.43
C LEU A 206 11.01 -11.61 4.26
N GLY A 207 12.11 -10.92 4.00
CA GLY A 207 12.97 -11.27 2.87
C GLY A 207 13.83 -12.52 3.07
N LEU A 208 14.01 -12.97 4.32
CA LEU A 208 14.62 -14.27 4.62
C LEU A 208 13.68 -15.43 4.32
N SER A 209 12.39 -15.25 4.61
CA SER A 209 11.43 -16.35 4.68
C SER A 209 10.53 -16.43 3.46
N CYS A 210 10.38 -15.33 2.71
CA CYS A 210 9.50 -15.22 1.55
C CYS A 210 10.28 -15.01 0.24
N PRO A 211 11.05 -16.01 -0.22
CA PRO A 211 11.90 -15.89 -1.42
C PRO A 211 11.13 -15.80 -2.74
N ASN A 212 9.81 -16.02 -2.72
CA ASN A 212 8.90 -15.96 -3.87
C ASN A 212 7.97 -14.74 -3.83
N LEU A 213 8.19 -13.81 -2.90
CA LEU A 213 7.42 -12.58 -2.81
C LEU A 213 7.73 -11.68 -4.01
N THR A 214 6.75 -11.50 -4.88
CA THR A 214 6.87 -10.66 -6.10
C THR A 214 6.09 -9.35 -5.97
N GLU A 215 5.15 -9.27 -5.02
CA GLU A 215 4.26 -8.13 -4.88
C GLU A 215 4.12 -7.67 -3.42
N LEU A 216 4.33 -6.38 -3.19
CA LEU A 216 4.21 -5.74 -1.87
C LEU A 216 3.34 -4.49 -1.98
N SER A 217 2.22 -4.43 -1.26
CA SER A 217 1.36 -3.25 -1.20
C SER A 217 1.07 -2.81 0.23
N PHE A 218 1.74 -1.77 0.68
CA PHE A 218 1.47 -1.11 1.94
C PHE A 218 0.65 0.16 1.73
N TYR A 219 -0.37 0.34 2.58
CA TYR A 219 -1.22 1.52 2.61
C TYR A 219 -1.28 2.08 4.03
N ARG A 220 -0.88 3.33 4.22
CA ARG A 220 -0.88 3.99 5.55
C ARG A 220 -0.09 3.21 6.60
N ILE A 221 1.05 2.65 6.18
CA ILE A 221 2.02 2.00 7.06
C ILE A 221 3.25 2.89 7.11
N PRO A 222 3.51 3.62 8.21
CA PRO A 222 4.72 4.42 8.33
C PRO A 222 5.96 3.53 8.27
N ILE A 223 6.87 3.81 7.34
CA ILE A 223 8.11 3.06 7.17
C ILE A 223 9.29 3.95 7.53
N THR A 224 10.03 3.55 8.56
CA THR A 224 11.25 4.24 8.98
C THR A 224 12.45 3.83 8.10
N PRO A 225 13.51 4.65 8.00
CA PRO A 225 14.69 4.29 7.21
C PRO A 225 15.32 2.92 7.56
N PRO A 226 15.41 2.50 8.85
CA PRO A 226 15.87 1.16 9.18
C PRO A 226 14.97 0.03 8.64
N GLN A 227 13.67 0.28 8.50
CA GLN A 227 12.73 -0.67 7.92
C GLN A 227 12.83 -0.71 6.40
N MET A 228 13.00 0.43 5.72
CA MET A 228 13.30 0.48 4.29
C MET A 228 14.55 -0.33 3.95
N SER A 229 15.62 -0.12 4.73
CA SER A 229 16.87 -0.86 4.55
C SER A 229 16.71 -2.35 4.79
N ALA A 230 15.94 -2.75 5.81
CA ALA A 230 15.67 -4.17 6.08
C ALA A 230 14.76 -4.83 5.01
N LEU A 231 13.85 -4.07 4.40
CA LEU A 231 12.97 -4.56 3.32
C LEU A 231 13.74 -4.73 2.01
N PHE A 232 14.58 -3.77 1.63
CA PHE A 232 15.06 -3.66 0.24
C PHE A 232 16.57 -3.74 0.09
N LYS A 233 17.36 -3.46 1.14
CA LYS A 233 18.83 -3.53 1.09
C LYS A 233 19.38 -4.84 1.65
N GLY A 234 20.61 -5.16 1.24
CA GLY A 234 21.38 -6.29 1.75
C GLY A 234 20.95 -7.65 1.20
N ARG A 235 21.57 -8.73 1.68
CA ARG A 235 21.35 -10.09 1.14
C ARG A 235 19.93 -10.63 1.31
N ASN A 236 19.20 -10.10 2.29
CA ASN A 236 17.84 -10.52 2.62
C ASN A 236 16.80 -9.51 2.15
N GLY A 237 17.18 -8.58 1.26
CA GLY A 237 16.24 -7.65 0.65
C GLY A 237 15.30 -8.35 -0.33
N LEU A 238 14.15 -7.74 -0.59
CA LEU A 238 13.09 -8.25 -1.44
C LEU A 238 13.38 -8.03 -2.95
N HIS A 239 14.52 -8.55 -3.42
CA HIS A 239 15.07 -8.26 -4.76
C HIS A 239 14.25 -8.80 -5.93
N LYS A 240 13.32 -9.75 -5.69
CA LYS A 240 12.42 -10.30 -6.71
C LYS A 240 11.08 -9.57 -6.82
N ILE A 241 10.90 -8.46 -6.10
CA ILE A 241 9.67 -7.68 -6.21
C ILE A 241 9.58 -7.07 -7.61
N THR A 242 8.45 -7.32 -8.26
CA THR A 242 8.08 -6.75 -9.56
C THR A 242 7.04 -5.64 -9.41
N ASN A 243 6.19 -5.72 -8.38
CA ASN A 243 5.17 -4.70 -8.08
C ASN A 243 5.31 -4.21 -6.63
N LEU A 244 5.65 -2.94 -6.46
CA LEU A 244 5.79 -2.27 -5.17
C LEU A 244 4.83 -1.10 -5.05
N SER A 245 4.02 -1.10 -4.00
CA SER A 245 3.11 -0.01 -3.66
C SER A 245 3.34 0.39 -2.20
N LEU A 246 3.79 1.61 -1.97
CA LEU A 246 4.07 2.19 -0.65
C LEU A 246 3.27 3.48 -0.49
N ARG A 247 1.95 3.35 -0.43
CA ARG A 247 1.02 4.48 -0.47
C ARG A 247 0.86 5.11 0.90
N ARG A 248 1.10 6.42 0.98
CA ARG A 248 0.96 7.19 2.24
C ARG A 248 1.73 6.51 3.38
N CYS A 249 2.99 6.17 3.10
CA CYS A 249 3.88 5.43 4.00
C CYS A 249 4.88 6.36 4.72
N ASP A 250 4.64 7.67 4.69
CA ASP A 250 5.49 8.74 5.24
C ASP A 250 6.92 8.75 4.66
N LEU A 251 7.06 8.36 3.39
CA LEU A 251 8.34 8.32 2.69
C LEU A 251 8.80 9.73 2.30
N ILE A 252 10.13 9.89 2.27
CA ILE A 252 10.83 11.09 1.78
C ILE A 252 11.93 10.70 0.78
N ASP A 253 12.49 11.68 0.06
CA ASP A 253 13.45 11.45 -1.04
C ASP A 253 14.60 10.49 -0.68
N ARG A 254 15.18 10.59 0.53
CA ARG A 254 16.31 9.73 0.96
C ARG A 254 15.96 8.24 1.06
N ASP A 255 14.68 7.92 1.25
CA ASP A 255 14.22 6.55 1.42
C ASP A 255 14.21 5.79 0.08
N LEU A 256 14.12 6.50 -1.05
CA LEU A 256 14.13 5.90 -2.39
C LEU A 256 15.47 5.28 -2.78
N ILE A 257 16.57 5.74 -2.15
CA ILE A 257 17.91 5.16 -2.36
C ILE A 257 17.92 3.67 -2.00
N ASP A 258 17.07 3.24 -1.07
CA ASP A 258 16.95 1.83 -0.68
C ASP A 258 16.30 0.95 -1.76
N LEU A 259 15.60 1.56 -2.72
CA LEU A 259 14.94 0.84 -3.81
C LEU A 259 15.87 0.53 -4.98
N GLN A 260 17.02 1.23 -5.11
CA GLN A 260 17.94 1.12 -6.26
C GLN A 260 18.32 -0.32 -6.64
N SER A 261 18.44 -1.22 -5.66
CA SER A 261 18.81 -2.63 -5.89
C SER A 261 17.70 -3.51 -6.45
N LEU A 262 16.47 -3.01 -6.56
CA LEU A 262 15.31 -3.78 -7.03
C LEU A 262 15.29 -3.87 -8.57
N THR A 263 16.19 -4.66 -9.13
CA THR A 263 16.41 -4.77 -10.59
C THR A 263 15.27 -5.41 -11.38
N GLU A 264 14.33 -6.07 -10.70
CA GLU A 264 13.15 -6.69 -11.33
C GLU A 264 11.88 -5.83 -11.18
N LEU A 265 11.97 -4.67 -10.51
CA LEU A 265 10.83 -3.82 -10.21
C LEU A 265 10.27 -3.17 -11.49
N LYS A 266 9.01 -3.45 -11.82
CA LYS A 266 8.31 -2.91 -13.00
C LYS A 266 7.28 -1.86 -12.65
N VAL A 267 6.53 -2.09 -11.57
CA VAL A 267 5.44 -1.20 -11.14
C VAL A 267 5.79 -0.62 -9.79
N LEU A 268 5.89 0.71 -9.73
CA LEU A 268 6.16 1.46 -8.51
C LEU A 268 5.04 2.48 -8.24
N ASP A 269 4.38 2.33 -7.10
CA ASP A 269 3.28 3.19 -6.67
C ASP A 269 3.63 3.86 -5.33
N LEU A 270 3.92 5.16 -5.39
CA LEU A 270 4.36 6.00 -4.28
C LEU A 270 3.32 7.07 -3.91
N ARG A 271 2.04 6.87 -4.29
CA ARG A 271 0.99 7.86 -4.07
C ARG A 271 0.88 8.36 -2.64
N GLU A 272 0.44 9.61 -2.50
CA GLU A 272 0.10 10.26 -1.23
C GLU A 272 1.26 10.31 -0.20
N ASN A 273 2.51 10.21 -0.63
CA ASN A 273 3.66 10.46 0.24
C ASN A 273 4.02 11.94 0.21
N GLN A 274 3.59 12.64 1.25
CA GLN A 274 3.72 14.10 1.34
C GLN A 274 5.15 14.57 1.59
N GLY A 275 6.08 13.68 1.96
CA GLY A 275 7.46 14.05 2.22
C GLY A 275 8.38 14.01 0.99
N PHE A 276 7.86 13.62 -0.18
CA PHE A 276 8.64 13.64 -1.43
C PHE A 276 8.68 15.04 -2.04
N GLN A 277 9.90 15.47 -2.40
CA GLN A 277 10.14 16.69 -3.17
C GLN A 277 10.61 16.35 -4.58
N GLY A 278 11.13 15.14 -4.81
CA GLY A 278 11.50 14.64 -6.13
C GLY A 278 13.01 14.66 -6.42
N ASN A 279 13.86 15.01 -5.46
CA ASN A 279 15.30 15.16 -5.67
C ASN A 279 16.01 13.84 -6.04
N THR A 280 15.41 12.70 -5.70
CA THR A 280 15.96 11.34 -5.92
C THR A 280 15.15 10.55 -6.95
N LEU A 281 14.33 11.19 -7.78
CA LEU A 281 13.58 10.47 -8.83
C LEU A 281 14.50 9.76 -9.84
N GLY A 282 15.69 10.32 -10.09
CA GLY A 282 16.70 9.69 -10.94
C GLY A 282 17.40 8.48 -10.32
N ASP A 283 17.22 8.27 -9.01
CA ASP A 283 17.76 7.14 -8.26
C ASP A 283 16.79 5.95 -8.23
N LEU A 284 15.62 6.04 -8.86
CA LEU A 284 14.70 4.91 -8.94
C LEU A 284 15.26 3.77 -9.80
N PRO A 285 14.79 2.52 -9.61
CA PRO A 285 15.29 1.39 -10.38
C PRO A 285 15.05 1.54 -11.87
N VAL A 286 16.09 1.32 -12.67
CA VAL A 286 16.04 1.45 -14.15
C VAL A 286 15.05 0.50 -14.84
N SER A 287 14.59 -0.53 -14.12
CA SER A 287 13.61 -1.51 -14.58
C SER A 287 12.16 -1.01 -14.53
N VAL A 288 11.89 0.13 -13.88
CA VAL A 288 10.53 0.66 -13.68
C VAL A 288 9.90 1.03 -15.02
N GLU A 289 8.73 0.43 -15.29
CA GLU A 289 7.91 0.67 -16.48
C GLU A 289 6.68 1.55 -16.17
N VAL A 290 6.15 1.44 -14.95
CA VAL A 290 4.96 2.13 -14.47
C VAL A 290 5.27 2.84 -13.15
N LEU A 291 5.13 4.17 -13.13
CA LEU A 291 5.37 5.00 -11.96
C LEU A 291 4.13 5.82 -11.59
N ASN A 292 3.70 5.72 -10.34
CA ASN A 292 2.59 6.49 -9.81
C ASN A 292 3.02 7.37 -8.61
N LEU A 293 2.99 8.68 -8.82
CA LEU A 293 3.34 9.76 -7.88
C LEU A 293 2.10 10.60 -7.53
N SER A 294 0.89 10.12 -7.81
CA SER A 294 -0.35 10.90 -7.59
C SER A 294 -0.48 11.36 -6.13
N GLY A 295 -0.83 12.63 -5.93
CA GLY A 295 -1.11 13.19 -4.60
C GLY A 295 0.12 13.36 -3.70
N CYS A 296 1.33 13.30 -4.24
CA CYS A 296 2.53 13.76 -3.54
C CYS A 296 2.56 15.30 -3.56
N GLU A 297 1.87 15.96 -2.64
CA GLU A 297 1.55 17.40 -2.71
C GLU A 297 2.78 18.31 -2.63
N ASN A 298 3.92 17.81 -2.16
CA ASN A 298 5.19 18.55 -2.07
C ASN A 298 6.18 18.21 -3.19
N LEU A 299 5.81 17.33 -4.13
CA LEU A 299 6.66 16.98 -5.26
C LEU A 299 6.78 18.19 -6.20
N GLU A 300 8.01 18.66 -6.41
CA GLU A 300 8.34 19.76 -7.32
C GLU A 300 8.24 19.27 -8.78
N PRO A 301 7.36 19.85 -9.62
CA PRO A 301 7.19 19.40 -10.98
C PRO A 301 8.44 19.60 -11.85
N SER A 302 9.24 20.62 -11.57
CA SER A 302 10.55 20.85 -12.22
C SER A 302 11.55 19.72 -11.98
N ARG A 303 11.31 18.79 -11.04
CA ARG A 303 12.15 17.61 -10.78
C ARG A 303 11.79 16.39 -11.63
N LEU A 304 10.67 16.42 -12.35
CA LEU A 304 10.22 15.30 -13.17
C LEU A 304 11.22 14.94 -14.28
N HIS A 305 12.06 15.89 -14.73
CA HIS A 305 13.10 15.62 -15.72
C HIS A 305 14.12 14.56 -15.27
N TYR A 306 14.31 14.34 -13.97
CA TYR A 306 15.18 13.28 -13.46
C TYR A 306 14.68 11.86 -13.81
N LEU A 307 13.40 11.72 -14.17
CA LEU A 307 12.85 10.45 -14.68
C LEU A 307 13.48 10.01 -16.00
N GLY A 308 14.23 10.88 -16.69
CA GLY A 308 15.04 10.50 -17.85
C GLY A 308 16.10 9.42 -17.54
N ALA A 309 16.41 9.17 -16.27
CA ALA A 309 17.23 8.04 -15.84
C ALA A 309 16.53 6.67 -15.95
N LEU A 310 15.22 6.63 -16.24
CA LEU A 310 14.39 5.42 -16.29
C LEU A 310 14.07 5.05 -17.75
N PRO A 311 14.94 4.28 -18.43
CA PRO A 311 14.82 4.05 -19.88
C PRO A 311 13.60 3.22 -20.29
N LEU A 312 12.99 2.49 -19.35
CA LEU A 312 11.84 1.63 -19.60
C LEU A 312 10.49 2.26 -19.20
N LEU A 313 10.50 3.50 -18.69
CA LEU A 313 9.30 4.16 -18.22
C LEU A 313 8.31 4.43 -19.38
N ARG A 314 7.10 3.87 -19.26
CA ARG A 314 6.03 3.98 -20.28
C ARG A 314 4.75 4.58 -19.71
N GLU A 315 4.52 4.44 -18.41
CA GLU A 315 3.35 5.00 -17.73
C GLU A 315 3.79 5.87 -16.56
N LEU A 316 3.40 7.15 -16.61
CA LEU A 316 3.60 8.10 -15.53
C LEU A 316 2.24 8.66 -15.09
N ARG A 317 1.96 8.56 -13.80
CA ARG A 317 0.82 9.23 -13.17
C ARG A 317 1.32 10.16 -12.08
N CYS A 318 1.22 11.46 -12.28
CA CYS A 318 1.58 12.48 -11.29
C CYS A 318 0.53 13.59 -11.13
N PRO A 319 -0.78 13.30 -11.11
CA PRO A 319 -1.76 14.32 -10.77
C PRO A 319 -1.64 14.74 -9.30
N GLN A 320 -2.06 15.97 -9.00
CA GLN A 320 -2.11 16.56 -7.67
C GLN A 320 -0.73 16.67 -6.97
N ILE A 321 0.32 16.92 -7.76
CA ILE A 321 1.64 17.34 -7.25
C ILE A 321 1.66 18.86 -7.00
N ARG A 322 2.53 19.35 -6.11
CA ARG A 322 2.68 20.78 -5.72
C ARG A 322 1.42 21.49 -5.21
N GLN A 323 0.36 20.76 -4.78
CA GLN A 323 -0.92 21.38 -4.42
C GLN A 323 -0.89 22.36 -3.23
N ARG A 324 0.01 22.19 -2.25
CA ARG A 324 0.03 23.07 -1.07
C ARG A 324 0.47 24.50 -1.35
N ASN A 325 1.30 24.69 -2.37
CA ASN A 325 1.82 26.01 -2.70
C ASN A 325 0.86 26.79 -3.62
N PHE A 326 0.06 26.10 -4.44
CA PHE A 326 -0.84 26.76 -5.40
C PHE A 326 -1.90 27.66 -4.75
N ASN A 327 -2.47 27.26 -3.62
CA ASN A 327 -3.51 28.06 -2.95
C ASN A 327 -2.94 29.29 -2.21
N LEU A 328 -1.66 29.26 -1.83
CA LEU A 328 -0.99 30.37 -1.15
C LEU A 328 -0.42 31.36 -2.17
N GLU A 329 0.29 30.86 -3.19
CA GLU A 329 0.90 31.67 -4.25
C GLU A 329 -0.13 32.45 -5.09
N TRP A 330 -1.35 31.94 -5.19
CA TRP A 330 -2.38 32.56 -6.01
C TRP A 330 -3.29 33.55 -5.27
N MET A 331 -3.33 33.51 -3.94
CA MET A 331 -4.04 34.53 -3.15
C MET A 331 -3.19 35.78 -2.89
N ASP A 332 -1.86 35.70 -3.06
CA ASP A 332 -0.93 36.82 -2.87
C ASP A 332 -0.77 37.68 -4.15
N GLU A 333 -1.90 38.14 -4.73
CA GLU A 333 -1.97 39.09 -5.88
C GLU A 333 -1.33 40.49 -5.60
N PHE A 334 -0.60 40.68 -4.51
CA PHE A 334 -0.04 41.99 -4.11
C PHE A 334 1.49 42.08 -4.09
N VAL A 335 2.21 41.05 -4.53
CA VAL A 335 3.67 41.14 -4.67
C VAL A 335 4.05 41.26 -6.14
N ASP A 336 4.21 42.51 -6.58
CA ASP A 336 4.62 43.01 -7.91
C ASP A 336 5.97 42.48 -8.43
N ASP A 337 6.53 41.42 -7.85
CA ASP A 337 7.88 40.90 -8.15
C ASP A 337 7.97 39.37 -8.25
N PHE A 338 6.83 38.65 -8.30
CA PHE A 338 6.85 37.27 -8.78
C PHE A 338 7.06 37.30 -10.30
N GLN A 339 8.32 37.35 -10.71
CA GLN A 339 8.73 36.69 -11.94
C GLN A 339 8.19 35.28 -11.84
N ALA A 340 7.08 35.01 -12.55
CA ALA A 340 6.71 33.66 -12.95
C ALA A 340 7.97 33.11 -13.60
N THR A 341 8.75 32.37 -12.81
CA THR A 341 9.86 31.61 -13.36
C THR A 341 9.16 30.69 -14.35
N ASP A 342 9.55 30.84 -15.61
CA ASP A 342 9.14 30.08 -16.79
C ASP A 342 9.51 28.60 -16.58
N GLU A 343 8.99 27.98 -15.51
CA GLU A 343 9.13 26.59 -15.20
C GLU A 343 8.20 25.86 -16.16
N HIS A 344 8.72 25.61 -17.37
CA HIS A 344 8.13 24.69 -18.33
C HIS A 344 8.28 23.25 -17.81
N VAL A 345 7.50 22.95 -16.78
CA VAL A 345 7.41 21.68 -16.05
C VAL A 345 7.35 20.49 -17.00
N TYR A 346 6.46 20.55 -18.00
CA TYR A 346 6.22 19.43 -18.88
C TYR A 346 7.13 19.41 -20.10
N ARG A 347 7.71 20.54 -20.51
CA ARG A 347 8.77 20.58 -21.53
C ARG A 347 9.91 19.66 -21.17
N ASP A 348 10.48 19.83 -19.98
CA ASP A 348 11.67 19.07 -19.58
C ASP A 348 11.32 17.58 -19.39
N LEU A 349 10.08 17.27 -18.97
CA LEU A 349 9.55 15.91 -18.94
C LEU A 349 9.48 15.29 -20.35
N VAL A 350 8.98 16.03 -21.34
CA VAL A 350 8.87 15.56 -22.73
C VAL A 350 10.25 15.25 -23.32
N GLU A 351 11.24 16.09 -23.03
CA GLU A 351 12.63 15.89 -23.46
C GLU A 351 13.26 14.65 -22.78
N SER A 352 13.05 14.49 -21.48
CA SER A 352 13.63 13.39 -20.70
C SER A 352 12.92 12.05 -20.91
N CYS A 353 11.61 12.04 -21.16
CA CYS A 353 10.78 10.83 -21.18
C CYS A 353 9.96 10.70 -22.49
N PRO A 354 10.59 10.69 -23.69
CA PRO A 354 9.87 10.71 -24.97
C PRO A 354 9.12 9.41 -25.31
N LEU A 355 9.35 8.35 -24.54
CA LEU A 355 8.77 7.02 -24.77
C LEU A 355 7.45 6.77 -24.03
N LEU A 356 6.95 7.75 -23.27
CA LEU A 356 5.71 7.62 -22.51
C LEU A 356 4.51 7.30 -23.42
N GLU A 357 3.73 6.31 -23.01
CA GLU A 357 2.51 5.85 -23.67
C GLU A 357 1.26 6.24 -22.87
N VAL A 358 1.41 6.39 -21.55
CA VAL A 358 0.33 6.78 -20.64
C VAL A 358 0.82 7.91 -19.73
N LEU A 359 0.07 9.02 -19.73
CA LEU A 359 0.34 10.17 -18.89
C LEU A 359 -0.94 10.63 -18.17
N GLU A 360 -0.89 10.71 -16.85
CA GLU A 360 -1.91 11.39 -16.03
C GLU A 360 -1.26 12.56 -15.28
N VAL A 361 -1.72 13.78 -15.55
CA VAL A 361 -1.11 15.02 -15.04
C VAL A 361 -2.16 16.01 -14.53
N THR A 362 -1.70 16.94 -13.69
CA THR A 362 -2.49 18.10 -13.29
C THR A 362 -2.47 19.15 -14.40
N VAL A 363 -3.63 19.76 -14.65
CA VAL A 363 -3.81 20.85 -15.61
C VAL A 363 -4.41 22.05 -14.87
N CYS A 364 -3.79 23.21 -15.06
CA CYS A 364 -4.17 24.51 -14.51
C CYS A 364 -3.50 25.62 -15.35
N PRO A 365 -3.99 26.87 -15.32
CA PRO A 365 -3.66 27.87 -16.35
C PRO A 365 -2.17 28.15 -16.60
N TYR A 366 -1.29 27.88 -15.64
CA TYR A 366 0.16 28.07 -15.71
C TYR A 366 0.97 26.77 -15.88
N MET A 367 0.33 25.59 -15.87
CA MET A 367 0.96 24.28 -16.17
C MET A 367 0.46 23.70 -17.50
N ASP A 368 -0.39 24.41 -18.23
CA ASP A 368 -0.97 23.95 -19.49
C ASP A 368 0.00 24.15 -20.65
N GLU A 369 0.95 23.22 -20.76
CA GLU A 369 2.07 23.33 -21.68
C GLU A 369 1.85 22.60 -23.01
N PRO A 370 1.86 23.30 -24.16
CA PRO A 370 1.74 22.65 -25.48
C PRO A 370 2.85 21.64 -25.79
N GLN A 371 3.96 21.68 -25.05
CA GLN A 371 5.08 20.76 -25.19
C GLN A 371 4.69 19.30 -24.95
N LEU A 372 3.58 19.02 -24.25
CA LEU A 372 3.02 17.66 -24.15
C LEU A 372 2.71 17.04 -25.51
N GLY A 373 2.45 17.85 -26.54
CA GLY A 373 2.33 17.39 -27.94
C GLY A 373 3.60 16.77 -28.52
N GLY A 374 4.76 16.92 -27.87
CA GLY A 374 6.02 16.27 -28.26
C GLY A 374 6.11 14.79 -27.89
N LEU A 375 5.20 14.26 -27.06
CA LEU A 375 5.18 12.85 -26.66
C LEU A 375 4.61 11.96 -27.78
N SER A 376 5.40 11.76 -28.83
CA SER A 376 4.98 11.04 -30.06
C SER A 376 4.40 9.62 -29.85
N ARG A 377 4.70 8.95 -28.73
CA ARG A 377 4.18 7.61 -28.39
C ARG A 377 2.94 7.62 -27.49
N LEU A 378 2.47 8.79 -27.08
CA LEU A 378 1.40 8.94 -26.10
C LEU A 378 0.08 8.40 -26.64
N ARG A 379 -0.44 7.36 -25.99
CA ARG A 379 -1.73 6.72 -26.34
C ARG A 379 -2.85 7.16 -25.42
N THR A 380 -2.52 7.44 -24.17
CA THR A 380 -3.49 7.79 -23.13
C THR A 380 -3.05 9.06 -22.42
N LEU A 381 -3.89 10.09 -22.50
CA LEU A 381 -3.71 11.32 -21.75
C LEU A 381 -4.91 11.56 -20.85
N VAL A 382 -4.63 11.72 -19.56
CA VAL A 382 -5.62 12.08 -18.54
C VAL A 382 -5.22 13.41 -17.93
N LEU A 383 -6.04 14.42 -18.16
CA LEU A 383 -5.85 15.77 -17.65
C LEU A 383 -6.76 15.97 -16.44
N ARG A 384 -6.17 16.20 -15.27
CA ARG A 384 -6.91 16.43 -14.02
C ARG A 384 -6.94 17.91 -13.69
N ALA A 385 -8.13 18.49 -13.68
CA ALA A 385 -8.35 19.85 -13.22
C ALA A 385 -8.21 19.94 -11.69
N VAL A 386 -7.63 21.05 -11.22
CA VAL A 386 -7.59 21.46 -9.81
C VAL A 386 -8.77 22.41 -9.50
N PRO A 387 -9.42 22.33 -8.33
CA PRO A 387 -10.40 23.34 -7.92
C PRO A 387 -9.69 24.65 -7.52
N LEU A 388 -9.68 25.65 -8.41
CA LEU A 388 -9.08 26.98 -8.23
C LEU A 388 -10.18 28.07 -8.33
N GLU A 389 -10.21 29.06 -7.42
CA GLU A 389 -10.98 30.34 -7.39
C GLU A 389 -10.29 31.64 -7.93
N PRO A 390 -10.70 32.22 -9.08
CA PRO A 390 -12.04 32.11 -9.61
C PRO A 390 -12.20 30.91 -10.54
N ALA A 391 -13.18 30.08 -10.23
CA ALA A 391 -13.71 29.10 -11.16
C ALA A 391 -14.76 29.76 -12.08
N PRO A 392 -14.94 29.27 -13.32
CA PRO A 392 -14.14 28.24 -13.97
C PRO A 392 -12.95 28.82 -14.75
N TYR A 393 -11.80 28.14 -14.69
CA TYR A 393 -10.73 28.32 -15.67
C TYR A 393 -10.83 27.23 -16.74
N GLN A 394 -10.19 27.47 -17.89
CA GLN A 394 -10.26 26.62 -19.06
C GLN A 394 -8.92 25.92 -19.29
N VAL A 395 -8.95 24.72 -19.87
CA VAL A 395 -7.74 24.12 -20.42
C VAL A 395 -7.23 24.97 -21.58
N ASN A 396 -5.92 25.20 -21.63
CA ASN A 396 -5.33 26.00 -22.70
C ASN A 396 -5.56 25.36 -24.08
N ASN A 397 -6.20 26.11 -24.98
CA ASN A 397 -6.43 25.67 -26.35
C ASN A 397 -5.14 25.42 -27.16
N SER A 398 -4.03 26.05 -26.79
CA SER A 398 -2.72 25.77 -27.40
C SER A 398 -2.21 24.38 -27.06
N LEU A 399 -2.46 23.90 -25.82
CA LEU A 399 -2.18 22.52 -25.44
C LEU A 399 -3.03 21.56 -26.28
N LEU A 400 -4.35 21.79 -26.37
CA LEU A 400 -5.22 20.93 -27.18
C LEU A 400 -4.82 20.90 -28.66
N LEU A 401 -4.39 22.03 -29.22
CA LEU A 401 -3.88 22.11 -30.60
C LEU A 401 -2.63 21.26 -30.78
N ALA A 402 -1.69 21.30 -29.84
CA ALA A 402 -0.48 20.48 -29.91
C ALA A 402 -0.77 18.97 -29.86
N LEU A 403 -1.87 18.57 -29.21
CA LEU A 403 -2.30 17.16 -29.19
C LEU A 403 -2.83 16.68 -30.55
N VAL A 404 -3.30 17.57 -31.42
CA VAL A 404 -3.84 17.19 -32.75
C VAL A 404 -2.80 16.49 -33.62
N GLU A 405 -1.52 16.84 -33.42
CA GLU A 405 -0.39 16.25 -34.14
C GLU A 405 0.01 14.86 -33.61
N LEU A 406 -0.61 14.37 -32.54
CA LEU A 406 -0.35 13.05 -31.95
C LEU A 406 -1.22 11.96 -32.60
N ASP A 407 -0.77 11.41 -33.72
CA ASP A 407 -1.44 10.27 -34.41
C ASP A 407 -1.56 9.00 -33.53
N SER A 408 -0.75 8.92 -32.47
CA SER A 408 -0.77 7.82 -31.51
C SER A 408 -1.86 7.93 -30.45
N LEU A 409 -2.46 9.11 -30.23
CA LEU A 409 -3.39 9.37 -29.13
C LEU A 409 -4.74 8.66 -29.34
N ARG A 410 -5.09 7.76 -28.41
CA ARG A 410 -6.31 6.94 -28.45
C ARG A 410 -7.29 7.23 -27.34
N HIS A 411 -6.83 7.75 -26.20
CA HIS A 411 -7.65 8.07 -25.04
C HIS A 411 -7.35 9.47 -24.54
N LEU A 412 -8.41 10.30 -24.45
CA LEU A 412 -8.36 11.63 -23.86
C LEU A 412 -9.47 11.75 -22.81
N GLU A 413 -9.09 12.11 -21.60
CA GLU A 413 -10.01 12.25 -20.47
C GLU A 413 -9.71 13.49 -19.65
N PHE A 414 -10.78 14.23 -19.32
CA PHE A 414 -10.74 15.37 -18.41
C PHE A 414 -11.37 14.98 -17.07
N ARG A 415 -10.54 14.87 -16.02
CA ARG A 415 -10.97 14.49 -14.66
C ARG A 415 -11.17 15.71 -13.80
N GLN A 416 -12.22 15.66 -12.97
CA GLN A 416 -12.57 16.73 -12.02
C GLN A 416 -12.77 18.10 -12.71
N ALA A 417 -13.03 18.10 -14.02
CA ALA A 417 -13.31 19.29 -14.79
C ALA A 417 -14.67 19.88 -14.39
N GLY A 418 -14.68 21.18 -14.12
CA GLY A 418 -15.91 21.95 -13.93
C GLY A 418 -16.65 22.20 -15.25
N PRO A 419 -17.81 22.85 -15.19
CA PRO A 419 -18.47 23.42 -16.37
C PRO A 419 -17.50 24.35 -17.11
N SER A 420 -17.63 24.40 -18.44
CA SER A 420 -16.82 25.22 -19.35
C SER A 420 -15.31 25.02 -19.30
N PHE A 421 -14.81 23.96 -18.64
CA PHE A 421 -13.37 23.69 -18.56
C PHE A 421 -12.76 23.46 -19.94
N VAL A 422 -13.46 22.71 -20.80
CA VAL A 422 -13.21 22.67 -22.23
C VAL A 422 -14.24 23.59 -22.88
N ASP A 423 -13.78 24.66 -23.52
CA ASP A 423 -14.67 25.59 -24.21
C ASP A 423 -15.06 25.07 -25.61
N ALA A 424 -15.98 25.77 -26.28
CA ALA A 424 -16.46 25.41 -27.61
C ALA A 424 -15.33 25.31 -28.65
N ARG A 425 -14.31 26.17 -28.51
CA ARG A 425 -13.11 26.14 -29.36
C ARG A 425 -12.28 24.89 -29.08
N GLY A 426 -12.07 24.55 -27.81
CA GLY A 426 -11.38 23.33 -27.38
C GLY A 426 -12.07 22.08 -27.88
N LEU A 427 -13.40 22.01 -27.80
CA LEU A 427 -14.16 20.91 -28.39
C LEU A 427 -13.94 20.82 -29.91
N THR A 428 -13.94 21.96 -30.60
CA THR A 428 -13.66 22.01 -32.05
C THR A 428 -12.26 21.50 -32.37
N ILE A 429 -11.26 21.81 -31.55
CA ILE A 429 -9.89 21.30 -31.68
C ILE A 429 -9.86 19.78 -31.44
N ILE A 430 -10.47 19.29 -30.35
CA ILE A 430 -10.54 17.86 -30.00
C ILE A 430 -11.17 17.05 -31.15
N THR A 431 -12.14 17.60 -31.88
CA THR A 431 -12.77 16.90 -33.02
C THR A 431 -11.83 16.64 -34.20
N GLN A 432 -10.61 17.19 -34.18
CA GLN A 432 -9.56 16.94 -35.17
C GLN A 432 -8.70 15.70 -34.83
N LEU A 433 -8.83 15.12 -33.63
CA LEU A 433 -8.13 13.91 -33.20
C LEU A 433 -8.72 12.65 -33.86
N LYS A 434 -8.36 12.41 -35.13
CA LYS A 434 -8.99 11.38 -35.98
C LYS A 434 -8.83 9.96 -35.45
N GLU A 435 -7.73 9.70 -34.73
CA GLU A 435 -7.36 8.37 -34.24
C GLU A 435 -7.93 8.06 -32.83
N LEU A 436 -8.65 9.02 -32.24
CA LEU A 436 -9.19 8.92 -30.88
C LEU A 436 -10.28 7.85 -30.77
N ARG A 437 -10.13 6.94 -29.79
CA ARG A 437 -11.06 5.84 -29.52
C ARG A 437 -11.88 6.07 -28.25
N THR A 438 -11.33 6.78 -27.27
CA THR A 438 -12.01 7.09 -26.02
C THR A 438 -11.95 8.57 -25.74
N LEU A 439 -13.13 9.17 -25.52
CA LEU A 439 -13.28 10.56 -25.11
C LEU A 439 -14.20 10.65 -23.89
N ILE A 440 -13.68 11.22 -22.81
CA ILE A 440 -14.43 11.45 -21.56
C ILE A 440 -14.48 12.95 -21.29
N LEU A 441 -15.67 13.54 -21.53
CA LEU A 441 -15.98 14.97 -21.41
C LEU A 441 -17.17 15.17 -20.47
N ARG A 442 -16.97 14.83 -19.20
CA ARG A 442 -18.03 14.91 -18.19
C ARG A 442 -18.22 16.35 -17.72
N ASN A 443 -19.44 16.69 -17.32
CA ASN A 443 -19.77 17.96 -16.68
C ASN A 443 -19.36 19.20 -17.51
N GLN A 444 -19.48 19.11 -18.84
CA GLN A 444 -19.26 20.24 -19.75
C GLN A 444 -20.59 20.79 -20.25
N ASP A 445 -20.69 22.11 -20.36
CA ASP A 445 -21.88 22.91 -20.67
C ASP A 445 -22.00 23.25 -22.16
N PHE A 446 -21.54 22.34 -23.03
CA PHE A 446 -21.64 22.51 -24.48
C PHE A 446 -23.08 22.65 -24.96
N GLU A 447 -23.32 23.58 -25.88
CA GLU A 447 -24.59 23.72 -26.57
C GLU A 447 -24.84 22.59 -27.57
N ALA A 448 -26.09 22.44 -27.99
CA ALA A 448 -26.51 21.40 -28.94
C ALA A 448 -25.72 21.41 -30.26
N ASN A 449 -25.39 22.59 -30.79
CA ASN A 449 -24.64 22.73 -32.04
C ASN A 449 -23.17 22.34 -31.90
N GLU A 450 -22.61 22.53 -30.70
CA GLU A 450 -21.23 22.21 -30.37
C GLU A 450 -21.08 20.70 -30.20
N LEU A 451 -21.99 20.06 -29.45
CA LEU A 451 -22.01 18.60 -29.28
C LEU A 451 -22.12 17.85 -30.61
N ARG A 452 -22.84 18.39 -31.60
CA ARG A 452 -22.92 17.81 -32.95
C ARG A 452 -21.57 17.75 -33.67
N GLN A 453 -20.57 18.55 -33.29
CA GLN A 453 -19.23 18.47 -33.88
C GLN A 453 -18.54 17.13 -33.58
N LEU A 454 -18.90 16.46 -32.49
CA LEU A 454 -18.35 15.15 -32.11
C LEU A 454 -18.55 14.08 -33.18
N ARG A 455 -19.51 14.25 -34.11
CA ARG A 455 -19.72 13.35 -35.26
C ARG A 455 -18.51 13.19 -36.17
N LYS A 456 -17.50 14.06 -36.06
CA LYS A 456 -16.25 14.00 -36.82
C LYS A 456 -15.30 12.90 -36.33
N LEU A 457 -15.46 12.42 -35.09
CA LEU A 457 -14.58 11.43 -34.44
C LEU A 457 -14.97 9.99 -34.82
N ASN A 458 -14.79 9.62 -36.08
CA ASN A 458 -15.29 8.34 -36.61
C ASN A 458 -14.65 7.08 -36.01
N ALA A 459 -13.45 7.21 -35.40
CA ALA A 459 -12.76 6.10 -34.73
C ALA A 459 -13.23 5.86 -33.29
N LEU A 460 -14.15 6.67 -32.78
CA LEU A 460 -14.55 6.64 -31.38
C LEU A 460 -15.33 5.37 -31.03
N GLU A 461 -14.89 4.69 -29.98
CA GLU A 461 -15.48 3.47 -29.43
C GLU A 461 -16.17 3.73 -28.08
N LEU A 462 -15.66 4.67 -27.27
CA LEU A 462 -16.24 5.09 -26.01
C LEU A 462 -16.40 6.61 -25.96
N LEU A 463 -17.61 7.05 -25.64
CA LEU A 463 -17.92 8.45 -25.37
C LEU A 463 -18.63 8.58 -24.01
N ASP A 464 -18.10 9.45 -23.14
CA ASP A 464 -18.75 9.79 -21.87
C ASP A 464 -19.06 11.29 -21.85
N LEU A 465 -20.36 11.60 -21.90
CA LEU A 465 -20.94 12.94 -21.80
C LEU A 465 -21.82 13.06 -20.55
N SER A 466 -21.56 12.23 -19.53
CA SER A 466 -22.30 12.28 -18.28
C SER A 466 -22.19 13.67 -17.65
N ASP A 467 -23.23 14.09 -16.94
CA ASP A 467 -23.33 15.38 -16.27
C ASP A 467 -23.42 16.58 -17.24
N SER A 468 -23.63 16.38 -18.55
CA SER A 468 -23.85 17.49 -19.50
C SER A 468 -25.28 18.06 -19.42
N PRO A 469 -25.46 19.36 -19.09
CA PRO A 469 -26.78 19.95 -18.84
C PRO A 469 -27.64 20.12 -20.11
N HIS A 470 -27.00 20.28 -21.28
CA HIS A 470 -27.69 20.55 -22.54
C HIS A 470 -27.79 19.34 -23.49
N LEU A 471 -27.39 18.14 -23.02
CA LEU A 471 -27.43 16.92 -23.82
C LEU A 471 -28.85 16.33 -23.87
N SER A 472 -29.47 16.32 -25.05
CA SER A 472 -30.82 15.80 -25.28
C SER A 472 -30.84 14.44 -25.99
N ASP A 473 -31.97 13.73 -25.91
CA ASP A 473 -32.20 12.44 -26.60
C ASP A 473 -31.90 12.54 -28.11
N GLU A 474 -32.27 13.65 -28.74
CA GLU A 474 -32.09 13.87 -30.19
C GLU A 474 -30.60 13.89 -30.58
N ILE A 475 -29.78 14.62 -29.82
CA ILE A 475 -28.34 14.72 -30.05
C ILE A 475 -27.69 13.35 -29.84
N VAL A 476 -28.07 12.64 -28.77
CA VAL A 476 -27.53 11.31 -28.50
C VAL A 476 -27.86 10.34 -29.63
N VAL A 477 -29.09 10.36 -30.14
CA VAL A 477 -29.51 9.51 -31.26
C VAL A 477 -28.74 9.86 -32.53
N GLU A 478 -28.52 11.16 -32.80
CA GLU A 478 -27.70 11.62 -33.93
C GLU A 478 -26.27 11.08 -33.81
N LEU A 479 -25.60 11.29 -32.67
CA LEU A 479 -24.24 10.82 -32.41
C LEU A 479 -24.13 9.30 -32.50
N ALA A 480 -25.07 8.56 -31.89
CA ALA A 480 -25.09 7.10 -31.95
C ALA A 480 -25.27 6.57 -33.38
N LYS A 481 -25.97 7.32 -34.26
CA LYS A 481 -26.13 6.97 -35.67
C LYS A 481 -24.85 7.26 -36.48
N THR A 482 -24.25 8.44 -36.29
CA THR A 482 -23.07 8.88 -37.06
C THR A 482 -21.79 8.17 -36.64
N LEU A 483 -21.59 7.94 -35.34
CA LEU A 483 -20.39 7.28 -34.80
C LEU A 483 -20.56 5.76 -34.91
N CYS A 484 -20.29 5.22 -36.09
CA CYS A 484 -20.53 3.81 -36.40
C CYS A 484 -19.66 2.84 -35.58
N GLY A 485 -18.48 3.28 -35.12
CA GLY A 485 -17.59 2.51 -34.25
C GLY A 485 -17.96 2.53 -32.76
N LEU A 486 -18.95 3.34 -32.35
CA LEU A 486 -19.27 3.56 -30.95
C LEU A 486 -19.85 2.29 -30.30
N ARG A 487 -19.17 1.80 -29.27
CA ARG A 487 -19.53 0.60 -28.49
C ARG A 487 -20.10 0.95 -27.12
N GLN A 488 -19.65 2.05 -26.53
CA GLN A 488 -20.13 2.50 -25.23
C GLN A 488 -20.42 4.00 -25.24
N LEU A 489 -21.61 4.35 -24.77
CA LEU A 489 -22.03 5.72 -24.55
C LEU A 489 -22.52 5.89 -23.12
N LYS A 490 -21.98 6.86 -22.40
CA LYS A 490 -22.40 7.21 -21.04
C LYS A 490 -23.00 8.61 -21.03
N VAL A 491 -24.21 8.73 -20.50
CA VAL A 491 -24.99 9.99 -20.45
C VAL A 491 -25.67 10.16 -19.10
N LYS A 492 -24.98 9.75 -18.04
CA LYS A 492 -25.54 9.71 -16.69
C LYS A 492 -25.80 11.12 -16.19
N ARG A 493 -26.90 11.30 -15.45
CA ARG A 493 -27.25 12.59 -14.81
C ARG A 493 -27.34 13.76 -15.80
N CYS A 494 -27.73 13.49 -17.04
CA CYS A 494 -28.09 14.52 -18.01
C CYS A 494 -29.59 14.87 -17.88
N PRO A 495 -29.96 16.12 -17.55
CA PRO A 495 -31.34 16.47 -17.20
C PRO A 495 -32.32 16.42 -18.38
N LEU A 496 -31.83 16.49 -19.62
CA LEU A 496 -32.65 16.42 -20.83
C LEU A 496 -32.69 15.01 -21.47
N ILE A 497 -32.09 14.01 -20.82
CA ILE A 497 -32.13 12.61 -21.26
C ILE A 497 -33.32 11.91 -20.62
N SER A 498 -34.13 11.25 -21.45
CA SER A 498 -35.32 10.54 -21.01
C SER A 498 -35.14 9.02 -21.06
N ARG A 499 -36.01 8.29 -20.34
CA ARG A 499 -36.06 6.81 -20.43
C ARG A 499 -36.38 6.32 -21.84
N ARG A 500 -36.99 7.16 -22.69
CA ARG A 500 -37.32 6.80 -24.09
C ARG A 500 -36.08 6.54 -24.91
N LEU A 501 -34.93 7.13 -24.56
CA LEU A 501 -33.67 6.95 -25.28
C LEU A 501 -33.28 5.48 -25.43
N THR A 502 -33.42 4.69 -24.35
CA THR A 502 -33.15 3.25 -24.42
C THR A 502 -33.97 2.56 -25.48
N THR A 503 -35.25 2.94 -25.63
CA THR A 503 -36.16 2.34 -26.61
C THR A 503 -35.80 2.76 -28.03
N ILE A 504 -35.39 4.02 -28.23
CA ILE A 504 -34.96 4.53 -29.53
C ILE A 504 -33.67 3.86 -29.99
N LEU A 505 -32.75 3.55 -29.06
CA LEU A 505 -31.46 2.93 -29.37
C LEU A 505 -31.47 1.39 -29.34
N LYS A 506 -32.63 0.74 -29.13
CA LYS A 506 -32.74 -0.74 -29.12
C LYS A 506 -32.22 -1.39 -30.40
N GLU A 507 -32.33 -0.71 -31.54
CA GLU A 507 -31.87 -1.21 -32.83
C GLU A 507 -30.33 -1.24 -32.95
N LYS A 508 -29.61 -0.50 -32.10
CA LYS A 508 -28.14 -0.51 -32.01
C LYS A 508 -27.68 -1.57 -30.99
N THR A 509 -27.85 -2.84 -31.32
CA THR A 509 -27.58 -3.98 -30.42
C THR A 509 -26.13 -4.06 -29.90
N MET A 510 -25.17 -3.48 -30.61
CA MET A 510 -23.75 -3.44 -30.23
C MET A 510 -23.36 -2.22 -29.37
N LEU A 511 -24.28 -1.27 -29.17
CA LEU A 511 -24.05 -0.06 -28.37
C LEU A 511 -24.58 -0.26 -26.95
N LYS A 512 -23.67 -0.23 -25.97
CA LYS A 512 -24.03 -0.16 -24.55
C LYS A 512 -24.25 1.29 -24.14
N VAL A 513 -25.46 1.61 -23.69
CA VAL A 513 -25.83 2.93 -23.18
C VAL A 513 -26.02 2.88 -21.67
N ASP A 514 -25.18 3.60 -20.94
CA ASP A 514 -25.30 3.75 -19.48
C ASP A 514 -26.00 5.08 -19.16
N LEU A 515 -27.28 5.00 -18.74
CA LEU A 515 -28.11 6.14 -18.31
C LEU A 515 -27.92 6.51 -16.83
#